data_AF-A0A0F7SR12-F1
#
_entry.id   AF-A0A0F7SR12-F1
#
_cell.length_a   1.000
_cell.length_b   1.000
_cell.length_c   1.000
_cell.angle_alpha   90.00
_cell.angle_beta   90.00
_cell.angle_gamma   90.00
#
_symmetry.space_group_name_H-M   'P 1'
#
loop_
_entity.id
_entity.type
_entity.pdbx_description
1 polymer ?
#
loop_
_entity_poly.entity_id
_entity_poly.type
_entity_poly.pdbx_seq_one_letter_code
_entity_poly.pdbx_strand_id
1 'polypeptide(L)'
;MTSIPSIIQERIGSSIKIAQSKAHQAERSIWVPTKERGVGFGKTYPVSATALVLFLILSFVPIITFLSFVATIAMTVIVGSMMIVSSVVLGSIFVGSLFFVPTILFMMTLTGLVMSSLIFTFASYRLYVHLQSSLTIPEALSALQADLASLLSNEIALFQAARPIRSSNRDTLPTNPATAFKQEEEELDGFLQRAAENPSEKEEKVGEFLSEARQET
;
A
#
# COMPACT_ATOMS: atom_id res chain seq x y z
N MET A 1 -19.70 -32.33 6.75
CA MET A 1 -19.87 -32.50 8.21
C MET A 1 -19.13 -33.75 8.64
N THR A 2 -17.88 -33.64 9.09
CA THR A 2 -17.07 -34.77 9.56
C THR A 2 -17.21 -34.87 11.08
N SER A 3 -17.98 -35.85 11.55
CA SER A 3 -18.08 -36.14 12.97
C SER A 3 -16.73 -36.65 13.47
N ILE A 4 -16.18 -35.99 14.48
CA ILE A 4 -14.95 -36.43 15.13
C ILE A 4 -15.24 -37.81 15.75
N PRO A 5 -14.46 -38.85 15.41
CA PRO A 5 -14.72 -40.19 15.88
C PRO A 5 -14.69 -40.23 17.42
N SER A 6 -15.69 -40.88 18.02
CA SER A 6 -15.92 -40.94 19.47
C SER A 6 -14.68 -41.35 20.27
N ILE A 7 -13.82 -42.18 19.68
CA ILE A 7 -12.54 -42.64 20.25
C ILE A 7 -11.59 -41.46 20.55
N ILE A 8 -11.61 -40.41 19.73
CA ILE A 8 -10.76 -39.22 19.93
C ILE A 8 -11.32 -38.36 21.07
N GLN A 9 -12.64 -38.22 21.19
CA GLN A 9 -13.24 -37.47 22.28
C GLN A 9 -12.97 -38.14 23.65
N GLU A 10 -12.99 -39.47 23.72
CA GLU A 10 -12.69 -40.22 24.94
C GLU A 10 -11.20 -40.08 25.37
N ARG A 11 -10.27 -40.08 24.41
CA ARG A 11 -8.83 -39.86 24.68
C ARG A 11 -8.52 -38.44 25.11
N ILE A 12 -9.20 -37.44 24.54
CA ILE A 12 -9.03 -36.04 24.95
C ILE A 12 -9.57 -35.84 26.37
N GLY A 13 -10.75 -36.38 26.67
CA GLY A 13 -11.35 -36.27 28.00
C GLY A 13 -10.52 -36.93 29.11
N SER A 14 -9.92 -38.09 28.84
CA SER A 14 -9.03 -38.78 29.79
C SER A 14 -7.71 -38.04 30.00
N SER A 15 -7.13 -37.45 28.94
CA SER A 15 -5.88 -36.68 29.05
C SER A 15 -6.04 -35.40 29.87
N ILE A 16 -7.16 -34.69 29.71
CA ILE A 16 -7.49 -33.49 30.50
C ILE A 16 -7.65 -33.87 31.99
N LYS A 17 -8.36 -34.97 32.28
CA LYS A 17 -8.54 -35.45 33.66
C LYS A 17 -7.21 -35.84 34.32
N ILE A 18 -6.29 -36.46 33.59
CA ILE A 18 -4.95 -36.82 34.09
C ILE A 18 -4.10 -35.56 34.31
N ALA A 19 -4.12 -34.59 33.39
CA ALA A 19 -3.39 -33.34 33.54
C ALA A 19 -3.89 -32.53 34.75
N GLN A 20 -5.22 -32.45 34.94
CA GLN A 20 -5.83 -31.76 36.07
C GLN A 20 -5.58 -32.49 37.40
N SER A 21 -5.63 -33.83 37.40
CA SER A 21 -5.24 -34.66 38.55
C SER A 21 -3.79 -34.41 38.98
N LYS A 22 -2.86 -34.38 38.01
CA LYS A 22 -1.44 -34.11 38.29
C LYS A 22 -1.19 -32.67 38.73
N ALA A 23 -1.91 -31.70 38.15
CA ALA A 23 -1.83 -30.30 38.58
C ALA A 23 -2.29 -30.15 40.05
N HIS A 24 -3.42 -30.75 40.43
CA HIS A 24 -3.88 -30.73 41.82
C HIS A 24 -2.97 -31.51 42.78
N GLN A 25 -2.36 -32.60 42.32
CA GLN A 25 -1.39 -33.35 43.12
C GLN A 25 -0.10 -32.54 43.33
N ALA A 26 0.39 -31.85 42.31
CA ALA A 26 1.53 -30.94 42.40
C ALA A 26 1.23 -29.74 43.30
N GLU A 27 0.03 -29.17 43.17
CA GLU A 27 -0.45 -28.08 44.03
C GLU A 27 -0.45 -28.51 45.51
N ARG A 28 -1.05 -29.64 45.84
CA ARG A 28 -1.06 -30.12 47.24
C ARG A 28 0.31 -30.51 47.76
N SER A 29 1.13 -31.19 46.95
CA SER A 29 2.40 -31.76 47.44
C SER A 29 3.52 -30.72 47.55
N ILE A 30 3.52 -29.66 46.74
CA ILE A 30 4.62 -28.69 46.70
C ILE A 30 4.20 -27.36 47.34
N TRP A 31 3.03 -26.81 46.99
CA TRP A 31 2.65 -25.48 47.43
C TRP A 31 2.24 -25.42 48.91
N VAL A 32 1.44 -26.38 49.36
CA VAL A 32 0.93 -26.42 50.74
C VAL A 32 2.06 -26.50 51.78
N PRO A 33 3.00 -27.46 51.72
CA PRO A 33 4.05 -27.55 52.74
C PRO A 33 5.02 -26.37 52.68
N THR A 34 5.24 -25.77 51.50
CA THR A 34 6.10 -24.59 51.37
C THR A 34 5.47 -23.36 52.01
N LYS A 35 4.17 -23.16 51.82
CA LYS A 35 3.40 -22.10 52.46
C LYS A 35 3.38 -22.27 53.98
N GLU A 36 3.13 -23.48 54.47
CA GLU A 36 3.13 -23.78 55.90
C GLU A 36 4.50 -23.53 56.56
N ARG A 37 5.59 -23.94 55.89
CA ARG A 37 6.97 -23.63 56.33
C ARG A 37 7.26 -22.13 56.34
N GLY A 38 6.80 -21.40 55.32
CA GLY A 38 6.97 -19.94 55.25
C GLY A 38 6.22 -19.21 56.36
N VAL A 39 4.97 -19.60 56.63
CA VAL A 39 4.17 -19.04 57.74
C VAL A 39 4.78 -19.38 59.10
N GLY A 40 5.28 -20.61 59.27
CA GLY A 40 6.00 -21.02 60.47
C GLY A 40 7.25 -20.16 60.71
N PHE A 41 8.09 -20.01 59.68
CA PHE A 41 9.30 -19.19 59.74
C PHE A 41 9.00 -17.72 60.07
N GLY A 42 7.97 -17.13 59.45
CA GLY A 42 7.54 -15.77 59.73
C GLY A 42 7.05 -15.54 61.16
N LYS A 43 6.43 -16.56 61.78
CA LYS A 43 6.00 -16.50 63.19
C LYS A 43 7.17 -16.63 64.16
N THR A 44 8.16 -17.47 63.85
CA THR A 44 9.33 -17.70 64.73
C THR A 44 10.33 -16.56 64.66
N TYR A 45 10.54 -15.95 63.49
CA TYR A 45 11.53 -14.89 63.27
C TYR A 45 10.92 -13.71 62.49
N PRO A 46 10.05 -12.90 63.10
CA PRO A 46 9.28 -11.87 62.40
C PRO A 46 10.18 -10.78 61.79
N VAL A 47 11.28 -10.42 62.44
CA VAL A 47 12.21 -9.38 61.96
C VAL A 47 13.01 -9.85 60.74
N SER A 48 13.54 -11.08 60.78
CA SER A 48 14.29 -11.63 59.65
C SER A 48 13.40 -11.88 58.43
N ALA A 49 12.15 -12.30 58.67
CA ALA A 49 11.17 -12.50 57.60
C ALA A 49 10.82 -11.18 56.89
N THR A 50 10.57 -10.09 57.63
CA THR A 50 10.31 -8.79 57.01
C THR A 50 11.54 -8.22 56.31
N ALA A 51 12.74 -8.40 56.88
CA ALA A 51 13.99 -8.00 56.24
C ALA A 51 14.23 -8.74 54.92
N LEU A 52 13.95 -10.06 54.86
CA LEU A 52 14.08 -10.85 53.65
C LEU A 52 13.08 -10.42 52.58
N VAL A 53 11.82 -10.18 52.96
CA VAL A 53 10.79 -9.68 52.03
C VAL A 53 11.17 -8.31 51.49
N LEU A 54 11.62 -7.38 52.34
CA LEU A 54 12.10 -6.07 51.91
C LEU A 54 13.30 -6.19 50.99
N PHE A 55 14.29 -7.01 51.35
CA PHE A 55 15.46 -7.25 50.51
C PHE A 55 15.06 -7.81 49.14
N LEU A 56 14.10 -8.75 49.10
CA LEU A 56 13.61 -9.34 47.86
C LEU A 56 12.87 -8.29 47.01
N ILE A 57 12.00 -7.47 47.60
CA ILE A 57 11.33 -6.35 46.90
C ILE A 57 12.36 -5.34 46.38
N LEU A 58 13.32 -4.93 47.22
CA LEU A 58 14.36 -3.98 46.83
C LEU A 58 15.28 -4.54 45.74
N SER A 59 15.51 -5.86 45.71
CA SER A 59 16.31 -6.52 44.67
C SER A 59 15.67 -6.47 43.29
N PHE A 60 14.33 -6.35 43.21
CA PHE A 60 13.64 -6.19 41.92
C PHE A 60 13.74 -4.78 41.35
N VAL A 61 13.97 -3.76 42.19
CA VAL A 61 14.11 -2.37 41.75
C VAL A 61 15.18 -2.23 40.65
N PRO A 62 16.45 -2.67 40.84
CA PRO A 62 17.46 -2.55 39.79
C PRO A 62 17.12 -3.36 38.53
N ILE A 63 16.44 -4.50 38.67
CA ILE A 63 16.01 -5.34 37.53
C ILE A 63 14.98 -4.59 36.68
N ILE A 64 13.94 -4.03 37.32
CA ILE A 64 12.89 -3.27 36.63
C ILE A 64 13.49 -2.00 36.01
N THR A 65 14.31 -1.25 36.74
CA THR A 65 14.98 -0.05 36.21
C THR A 65 15.84 -0.37 35.00
N PHE A 66 16.60 -1.48 35.05
CA PHE A 66 17.41 -1.92 33.91
C PHE A 66 16.54 -2.31 32.70
N LEU A 67 15.46 -3.07 32.90
CA LEU A 67 14.54 -3.43 31.82
C LEU A 67 13.87 -2.20 31.20
N SER A 68 13.41 -1.25 32.02
CA SER A 68 12.85 0.02 31.53
C SER A 68 13.88 0.81 30.74
N PHE A 69 15.12 0.89 31.21
CA PHE A 69 16.20 1.58 30.51
C PHE A 69 16.50 0.97 29.14
N VAL A 70 16.62 -0.36 29.06
CA VAL A 70 16.83 -1.08 27.79
C VAL A 70 15.64 -0.86 26.85
N ALA A 71 14.41 -0.93 27.35
CA ALA A 71 13.22 -0.68 26.56
C ALA A 71 13.16 0.75 26.02
N THR A 72 13.50 1.75 26.85
CA THR A 72 13.58 3.15 26.42
C THR A 72 14.64 3.34 25.34
N ILE A 73 15.84 2.77 25.50
CA ILE A 73 16.88 2.83 24.47
C ILE A 73 16.39 2.21 23.16
N ALA A 74 15.83 1.00 23.21
CA ALA A 74 15.32 0.33 22.02
C ALA A 74 14.26 1.17 21.30
N MET A 75 13.31 1.75 22.05
CA MET A 75 12.29 2.64 21.47
C MET A 75 12.89 3.91 20.88
N THR A 76 13.89 4.53 21.53
CA THR A 76 14.54 5.72 20.97
C THR A 76 15.31 5.41 19.69
N VAL A 77 15.95 4.25 19.58
CA VAL A 77 16.64 3.82 18.35
C VAL A 77 15.65 3.58 17.22
N ILE A 78 14.53 2.89 17.49
CA ILE A 78 13.49 2.63 16.49
C ILE A 78 12.89 3.95 16.01
N VAL A 79 12.43 4.81 16.92
CA VAL A 79 11.82 6.10 16.56
C VAL A 79 12.84 6.99 15.84
N GLY A 80 14.07 7.06 16.34
CA GLY A 80 15.14 7.85 15.72
C GLY A 80 15.45 7.40 14.29
N SER A 81 15.54 6.09 14.05
CA SER A 81 15.79 5.55 12.71
C SER A 81 14.66 5.88 11.73
N MET A 82 13.40 5.80 12.17
CA MET A 82 12.23 6.16 11.37
C MET A 82 12.23 7.65 11.03
N MET A 83 12.61 8.53 11.97
CA MET A 83 12.70 9.97 11.71
C MET A 83 13.78 10.30 10.68
N ILE A 84 14.94 9.63 10.74
CA ILE A 84 16.02 9.83 9.77
C ILE A 84 15.57 9.38 8.37
N VAL A 85 15.00 8.18 8.24
CA VAL A 85 14.51 7.68 6.95
C VAL A 85 13.45 8.61 6.38
N SER A 86 12.48 9.03 7.19
CA SER A 86 11.44 9.99 6.78
C SER A 86 12.04 11.32 6.31
N SER A 87 13.03 11.85 7.04
CA SER A 87 13.72 13.09 6.66
C SER A 87 14.49 12.96 5.35
N VAL A 88 15.12 11.81 5.07
CA VAL A 88 15.82 11.56 3.81
C VAL A 88 14.84 11.47 2.65
N VAL A 89 13.72 10.76 2.82
CA VAL A 89 12.69 10.64 1.79
C VAL A 89 12.08 12.01 1.47
N LEU A 90 11.65 12.75 2.50
CA LEU A 90 11.11 14.11 2.31
C LEU A 90 12.15 15.06 1.69
N GLY A 91 13.40 14.97 2.12
CA GLY A 91 14.50 15.74 1.54
C GLY A 91 14.71 15.44 0.06
N SER A 92 14.68 14.15 -0.33
CA SER A 92 14.83 13.74 -1.74
C SER A 92 13.69 14.24 -2.62
N ILE A 93 12.44 14.19 -2.13
CA ILE A 93 11.26 14.70 -2.84
C ILE A 93 11.37 16.22 -2.99
N PHE A 94 11.78 16.93 -1.93
CA PHE A 94 11.94 18.38 -1.95
C PHE A 94 13.02 18.80 -2.96
N VAL A 95 14.19 18.17 -2.93
CA VAL A 95 15.27 18.44 -3.88
C VAL A 95 14.83 18.10 -5.30
N GLY A 96 14.20 16.95 -5.52
CA GLY A 96 13.67 16.55 -6.83
C GLY A 96 12.67 17.57 -7.38
N SER A 97 11.72 18.01 -6.56
CA SER A 97 10.73 19.04 -6.93
C SER A 97 11.39 20.38 -7.26
N LEU A 98 12.38 20.79 -6.47
CA LEU A 98 13.09 22.06 -6.65
C LEU A 98 13.76 22.16 -8.02
N PHE A 99 14.26 21.05 -8.58
CA PHE A 99 14.86 21.03 -9.92
C PHE A 99 13.84 20.73 -11.02
N PHE A 100 12.89 19.84 -10.76
CA PHE A 100 11.96 19.37 -11.79
C PHE A 100 10.94 20.43 -12.19
N VAL A 101 10.35 21.14 -11.22
CA VAL A 101 9.35 22.19 -11.48
C VAL A 101 9.90 23.32 -12.35
N PRO A 102 11.04 23.97 -12.04
CA PRO A 102 11.56 25.03 -12.90
C PRO A 102 12.00 24.51 -14.27
N THR A 103 12.46 23.26 -14.37
CA THR A 103 12.82 22.66 -15.66
C THR A 103 11.59 22.50 -16.56
N ILE A 104 10.46 22.01 -16.01
CA ILE A 104 9.21 21.94 -16.77
C ILE A 104 8.73 23.33 -17.18
N LEU A 105 8.74 24.29 -16.25
CA LEU A 105 8.33 25.66 -16.56
C LEU A 105 9.21 26.27 -17.65
N PHE A 106 10.52 26.06 -17.59
CA PHE A 106 11.46 26.50 -18.62
C PHE A 106 11.19 25.84 -19.98
N MET A 107 10.92 24.54 -20.01
CA MET A 107 10.57 23.85 -21.26
C MET A 107 9.24 24.33 -21.82
N MET A 108 8.25 24.59 -20.97
CA MET A 108 6.96 25.15 -21.39
C MET A 108 7.11 26.57 -21.98
N THR A 109 7.90 27.44 -21.33
CA THR A 109 8.13 28.80 -21.84
C THR A 109 8.90 28.79 -23.15
N LEU A 110 9.92 27.94 -23.27
CA LEU A 110 10.70 27.81 -24.49
C LEU A 110 9.85 27.24 -25.64
N THR A 111 9.02 26.24 -25.38
CA THR A 111 8.07 25.70 -26.36
C THR A 111 7.06 26.77 -26.78
N GLY A 112 6.51 27.53 -25.83
CA GLY A 112 5.60 28.64 -26.12
C GLY A 112 6.24 29.74 -26.96
N LEU A 113 7.51 30.06 -26.71
CA LEU A 113 8.26 31.05 -27.49
C LEU A 113 8.53 30.57 -28.91
N VAL A 114 8.92 29.31 -29.09
CA VAL A 114 9.11 28.70 -30.41
C VAL A 114 7.80 28.69 -31.21
N MET A 115 6.69 28.25 -30.60
CA MET A 115 5.38 28.24 -31.25
C MET A 115 4.91 29.65 -31.62
N SER A 116 5.12 30.62 -30.72
CA SER A 116 4.78 32.02 -30.99
C SER A 116 5.63 32.60 -32.12
N SER A 117 6.92 32.27 -32.18
CA SER A 117 7.82 32.66 -33.27
C SER A 117 7.41 32.06 -34.62
N LEU A 118 6.99 30.78 -34.64
CA LEU A 118 6.47 30.12 -35.84
C LEU A 118 5.17 30.77 -36.33
N ILE A 119 4.22 31.01 -35.43
CA ILE A 119 2.96 31.70 -35.76
C ILE A 119 3.25 33.09 -36.32
N PHE A 120 4.15 33.84 -35.71
CA PHE A 120 4.52 35.18 -36.16
C PHE A 120 5.20 35.16 -37.54
N THR A 121 6.09 34.20 -37.78
CA THR A 121 6.77 34.02 -39.07
C THR A 121 5.77 33.64 -40.17
N PHE A 122 4.85 32.72 -39.86
CA PHE A 122 3.78 32.31 -40.77
C PHE A 122 2.83 33.48 -41.10
N ALA A 123 2.40 34.23 -40.09
CA ALA A 123 1.55 35.41 -40.28
C ALA A 123 2.25 36.49 -41.11
N SER A 124 3.53 36.74 -40.85
CA SER A 124 4.34 37.70 -41.62
C SER A 124 4.50 37.28 -43.07
N TYR A 125 4.76 35.99 -43.32
CA TYR A 125 4.83 35.43 -44.66
C TYR A 125 3.50 35.56 -45.42
N ARG A 126 2.38 35.18 -44.79
CA ARG A 126 1.04 35.31 -45.37
C ARG A 126 0.67 36.77 -45.66
N LEU A 127 0.99 37.69 -44.76
CA LEU A 127 0.78 39.13 -44.96
C LEU A 127 1.60 39.65 -46.14
N TYR A 128 2.87 39.25 -46.25
CA TYR A 128 3.73 39.62 -47.38
C TYR A 128 3.15 39.16 -48.73
N VAL A 129 2.65 37.93 -48.80
CA VAL A 129 2.00 37.40 -50.01
C VAL A 129 0.74 38.21 -50.37
N HIS A 130 -0.11 38.56 -49.39
CA HIS A 130 -1.33 39.35 -49.66
C HIS A 130 -1.02 40.78 -50.10
N LEU A 131 0.04 41.39 -49.55
CA LEU A 131 0.50 42.72 -49.99
C LEU A 131 0.99 42.73 -51.45
N GLN A 132 1.51 41.60 -51.96
CA GLN A 132 1.86 41.49 -53.37
C GLN A 132 0.65 41.35 -54.29
N SER A 133 -0.45 40.75 -53.81
CA SER A 133 -1.66 40.54 -54.60
C SER A 133 -2.65 41.70 -54.55
N SER A 134 -2.67 42.49 -53.48
CA SER A 134 -3.66 43.54 -53.23
C SER A 134 -3.10 44.94 -53.53
N LEU A 135 -3.91 45.80 -54.13
CA LEU A 135 -3.50 47.17 -54.47
C LEU A 135 -3.43 48.11 -53.25
N THR A 136 -4.14 47.76 -52.17
CA THR A 136 -4.27 48.58 -50.96
C THR A 136 -4.07 47.78 -49.68
N ILE A 137 -3.42 48.38 -48.67
CA ILE A 137 -3.13 47.80 -47.35
C ILE A 137 -4.39 47.29 -46.59
N PRO A 138 -5.51 48.05 -46.52
CA PRO A 138 -6.69 47.58 -45.77
C PRO A 138 -7.32 46.31 -46.36
N GLU A 139 -7.21 46.11 -47.68
CA GLU A 139 -7.72 44.92 -48.36
C GLU A 139 -6.88 43.67 -48.05
N ALA A 140 -5.55 43.82 -47.95
CA ALA A 140 -4.66 42.73 -47.54
C ALA A 140 -4.93 42.28 -46.08
N LEU A 141 -5.23 43.22 -45.19
CA LEU A 141 -5.56 42.94 -43.78
C LEU A 141 -6.89 42.20 -43.62
N SER A 142 -7.93 42.59 -44.37
CA SER A 142 -9.23 41.92 -44.30
C SER A 142 -9.18 40.50 -44.87
N ALA A 143 -8.41 40.29 -45.95
CA ALA A 143 -8.16 38.97 -46.51
C ALA A 143 -7.40 38.06 -45.53
N LEU A 144 -6.37 38.59 -44.84
CA LEU A 144 -5.65 37.84 -43.80
C LEU A 144 -6.56 37.45 -42.62
N GLN A 145 -7.43 38.36 -42.19
CA GLN A 145 -8.38 38.08 -41.10
C GLN A 145 -9.39 36.98 -41.48
N ALA A 146 -9.89 36.98 -42.72
CA ALA A 146 -10.80 35.96 -43.23
C ALA A 146 -10.11 34.58 -43.32
N ASP A 147 -8.86 34.55 -43.80
CA ASP A 147 -8.06 33.32 -43.92
C ASP A 147 -7.76 32.71 -42.55
N LEU A 148 -7.35 33.52 -41.56
CA LEU A 148 -7.14 33.07 -40.18
C LEU A 148 -8.42 32.55 -39.51
N ALA A 149 -9.56 33.22 -39.74
CA ALA A 149 -10.84 32.76 -39.22
C ALA A 149 -11.23 31.38 -39.79
N SER A 150 -10.95 31.15 -41.09
CA SER A 150 -11.24 29.88 -41.74
C SER A 150 -10.38 28.72 -41.22
N LEU A 151 -9.09 28.98 -40.93
CA LEU A 151 -8.18 27.99 -40.35
C LEU A 151 -8.64 27.58 -38.95
N LEU A 152 -9.03 28.55 -38.12
CA LEU A 152 -9.55 28.29 -36.78
C LEU A 152 -10.85 27.46 -36.82
N SER A 153 -11.76 27.75 -37.75
CA SER A 153 -13.00 26.96 -37.87
C SER A 153 -12.75 25.52 -38.33
N ASN A 154 -11.79 25.31 -39.24
CA ASN A 154 -11.46 23.97 -39.74
C ASN A 154 -10.79 23.10 -38.69
N GLU A 155 -9.89 23.66 -37.87
CA GLU A 155 -9.27 22.97 -36.74
C GLU A 155 -10.31 22.53 -35.70
N ILE A 156 -11.27 23.40 -35.34
CA ILE A 156 -12.34 23.06 -34.38
C ILE A 156 -13.20 21.90 -34.92
N ALA A 157 -13.52 21.91 -36.21
CA ALA A 157 -14.26 20.82 -36.86
C ALA A 157 -13.47 19.50 -36.82
N LEU A 158 -12.15 19.55 -37.04
CA LEU A 158 -11.27 18.39 -36.95
C LEU A 158 -11.17 17.85 -35.52
N PHE A 159 -11.06 18.71 -34.51
CA PHE A 159 -11.08 18.30 -33.11
C PHE A 159 -12.43 17.70 -32.68
N GLN A 160 -13.54 18.20 -33.22
CA GLN A 160 -14.85 17.60 -32.97
C GLN A 160 -14.99 16.24 -33.66
N ALA A 161 -14.48 16.09 -34.89
CA ALA A 161 -14.48 14.82 -35.62
C ALA A 161 -13.52 13.79 -35.00
N ALA A 162 -12.41 14.22 -34.42
CA ALA A 162 -11.39 13.38 -33.80
C ALA A 162 -11.70 13.00 -32.35
N ARG A 163 -12.74 13.56 -31.72
CA ARG A 163 -13.24 13.03 -30.44
C ARG A 163 -13.85 11.65 -30.74
N PRO A 164 -13.22 10.54 -30.30
CA PRO A 164 -13.83 9.23 -30.50
C PRO A 164 -15.17 9.23 -29.76
N ILE A 165 -16.17 8.63 -30.37
CA ILE A 165 -17.50 8.38 -29.83
C ILE A 165 -17.35 7.44 -28.62
N ARG A 166 -16.80 7.94 -27.51
CA ARG A 166 -16.62 7.22 -26.24
C ARG A 166 -17.82 7.48 -25.34
N SER A 167 -19.02 7.42 -25.92
CA SER A 167 -20.28 7.61 -25.21
C SER A 167 -21.25 6.41 -25.35
N SER A 168 -20.86 5.31 -25.99
CA SER A 168 -21.79 4.19 -26.23
C SER A 168 -21.58 2.94 -25.36
N ASN A 169 -20.57 2.90 -24.48
CA ASN A 169 -20.31 1.70 -23.67
C ASN A 169 -20.05 1.99 -22.19
N ARG A 170 -20.68 3.05 -21.66
CA ARG A 170 -20.67 3.37 -20.22
C ARG A 170 -21.88 2.78 -19.47
N ASP A 171 -22.73 2.01 -20.16
CA ASP A 171 -23.93 1.40 -19.59
C ASP A 171 -23.71 -0.02 -19.06
N THR A 172 -22.48 -0.54 -19.09
CA THR A 172 -22.13 -1.84 -18.48
C THR A 172 -21.13 -1.72 -17.34
N LEU A 173 -20.97 -0.53 -16.74
CA LEU A 173 -20.32 -0.46 -15.44
C LEU A 173 -21.32 -1.03 -14.42
N PRO A 174 -21.05 -2.19 -13.79
CA PRO A 174 -21.94 -2.72 -12.77
C PRO A 174 -22.00 -1.67 -11.65
N THR A 175 -23.17 -1.04 -11.49
CA THR A 175 -23.44 -0.05 -10.46
C THR A 175 -23.39 -0.63 -9.05
N ASN A 176 -23.14 -1.95 -8.94
CA ASN A 176 -22.98 -2.66 -7.70
C ASN A 176 -21.61 -3.36 -7.64
N PRO A 177 -20.64 -2.86 -6.85
CA PRO A 177 -19.37 -3.55 -6.65
C PRO A 177 -19.56 -4.96 -6.05
N ALA A 178 -20.68 -5.23 -5.37
CA ALA A 178 -20.95 -6.55 -4.80
C ALA A 178 -21.27 -7.62 -5.85
N THR A 179 -21.67 -7.26 -7.07
CA THR A 179 -21.88 -8.23 -8.15
C THR A 179 -20.60 -8.55 -8.92
N ALA A 180 -19.64 -7.62 -8.95
CA ALA A 180 -18.33 -7.86 -9.59
C ALA A 180 -17.54 -8.94 -8.83
N PHE A 181 -17.52 -8.87 -7.49
CA PHE A 181 -16.84 -9.88 -6.66
C PHE A 181 -17.48 -11.27 -6.76
N LYS A 182 -18.81 -11.35 -6.88
CA LYS A 182 -19.50 -12.64 -7.05
C LYS A 182 -19.18 -13.31 -8.38
N GLN A 183 -18.97 -12.52 -9.43
CA GLN A 183 -18.66 -13.05 -10.75
C GLN A 183 -17.23 -13.61 -10.81
N GLU A 184 -16.27 -12.94 -10.15
CA GLU A 184 -14.91 -13.49 -9.97
C GLU A 184 -14.90 -14.74 -9.07
N GLU A 185 -15.75 -14.80 -8.04
CA GLU A 185 -15.82 -15.95 -7.13
C GLU A 185 -16.43 -17.19 -7.83
N GLU A 186 -17.50 -17.03 -8.63
CA GLU A 186 -18.06 -18.12 -9.46
C GLU A 186 -17.09 -18.59 -10.56
N GLU A 187 -16.31 -17.67 -11.14
CA GLU A 187 -15.33 -18.02 -12.17
C GLU A 187 -14.13 -18.77 -11.57
N LEU A 188 -13.69 -18.38 -10.37
CA LEU A 188 -12.63 -19.07 -9.63
C LEU A 188 -13.07 -20.46 -9.17
N ASP A 189 -14.28 -20.61 -8.64
CA ASP A 189 -14.84 -21.90 -8.24
C ASP A 189 -15.00 -22.84 -9.44
N GLY A 190 -15.47 -22.32 -10.58
CA GLY A 190 -15.54 -23.07 -11.84
C GLY A 190 -14.17 -23.54 -12.32
N PHE A 191 -13.13 -22.69 -12.19
CA PHE A 191 -11.76 -23.03 -12.55
C PHE A 191 -11.17 -24.11 -11.62
N LEU A 192 -11.39 -23.98 -10.31
CA LEU A 192 -10.93 -24.97 -9.32
C LEU A 192 -11.62 -26.33 -9.49
N GLN A 193 -12.91 -26.33 -9.82
CA GLN A 193 -13.66 -27.56 -10.08
C GLN A 193 -13.17 -28.27 -11.36
N ARG A 194 -12.90 -27.52 -12.44
CA ARG A 194 -12.24 -28.06 -13.64
C ARG A 194 -10.84 -28.60 -13.38
N ALA A 195 -10.06 -27.88 -12.56
CA ALA A 195 -8.71 -28.28 -12.19
C ALA A 195 -8.69 -29.54 -11.29
N ALA A 196 -9.79 -29.85 -10.59
CA ALA A 196 -9.95 -31.07 -9.80
C ALA A 196 -10.33 -32.29 -10.66
N GLU A 197 -11.05 -32.09 -11.76
CA GLU A 197 -11.43 -33.18 -12.68
C GLU A 197 -10.28 -33.65 -13.59
N ASN A 198 -9.26 -32.82 -13.83
CA ASN A 198 -8.16 -33.16 -14.74
C ASN A 198 -6.77 -32.75 -14.19
N PRO A 199 -6.20 -33.52 -13.23
CA PRO A 199 -4.96 -33.14 -12.54
C PRO A 199 -3.73 -33.11 -13.47
N SER A 200 -3.76 -33.77 -14.63
CA SER A 200 -2.67 -33.73 -15.61
C SER A 200 -2.59 -32.41 -16.40
N GLU A 201 -3.69 -31.65 -16.51
CA GLU A 201 -3.70 -30.34 -17.21
C GLU A 201 -3.18 -29.21 -16.30
N LYS A 202 -3.18 -29.44 -14.98
CA LYS A 202 -2.76 -28.46 -13.97
C LYS A 202 -1.25 -28.23 -13.94
N GLU A 203 -0.46 -29.26 -14.23
CA GLU A 203 1.01 -29.14 -14.24
C GLU A 203 1.51 -28.36 -15.48
N GLU A 204 0.80 -28.43 -16.60
CA GLU A 204 1.17 -27.71 -17.83
C GLU A 204 0.89 -26.21 -17.73
N LYS A 205 -0.31 -25.81 -17.28
CA LYS A 205 -0.68 -24.38 -17.17
C LYS A 205 0.04 -23.64 -16.04
N VAL A 206 0.35 -24.32 -14.93
CA VAL A 206 1.15 -23.70 -13.85
C VAL A 206 2.60 -23.50 -14.29
N GLY A 207 3.13 -24.41 -15.12
CA GLY A 207 4.43 -24.23 -15.76
C GLY A 207 4.47 -23.02 -16.70
N GLU A 208 3.42 -22.82 -17.49
CA GLU A 208 3.30 -21.70 -18.43
C GLU A 208 3.22 -20.34 -17.70
N PHE A 209 2.36 -20.23 -16.68
CA PHE A 209 2.25 -19.01 -15.86
C PHE A 209 3.55 -18.63 -15.13
N LEU A 210 4.29 -19.63 -14.61
CA LEU A 210 5.58 -19.38 -13.96
C LEU A 210 6.69 -19.01 -14.97
N SER A 211 6.57 -19.44 -16.22
CA SER A 211 7.51 -19.08 -17.28
C SER A 211 7.30 -17.65 -17.78
N GLU A 212 6.05 -17.19 -17.83
CA GLU A 212 5.68 -15.83 -18.27
C GLU A 212 6.05 -14.79 -17.21
N ALA A 213 5.78 -15.08 -15.93
CA ALA A 213 6.19 -14.21 -14.80
C ALA A 213 7.71 -14.04 -14.68
N ARG A 214 8.49 -14.97 -15.24
CA ARG A 214 9.97 -14.92 -15.25
C ARG A 214 10.54 -14.14 -16.44
N GLN A 215 9.73 -13.81 -17.45
CA GLN A 215 10.14 -12.96 -18.57
C GLN A 215 9.85 -11.47 -18.32
N GLU A 216 8.95 -11.15 -17.38
CA GLU A 216 8.61 -9.77 -17.02
C GLU A 216 9.43 -9.19 -15.85
N THR A 217 10.38 -9.96 -15.29
CA THR A 217 11.35 -9.50 -14.26
C THR A 217 12.76 -9.41 -14.81
#